data_AF-A0A225WX96-F1
#
_entry.id   AF-A0A225WX96-F1
#
_cell.length_a   1.000
_cell.length_b   1.000
_cell.length_c   1.000
_cell.angle_alpha   90.00
_cell.angle_beta   90.00
_cell.angle_gamma   90.00
#
_symmetry.space_group_name_H-M   'P 1'
#
loop_
_entity.id
_entity.type
_entity.pdbx_description
1 polymer ?
#
loop_
_entity_poly.entity_id
_entity_poly.type
_entity_poly.pdbx_seq_one_letter_code
_entity_poly.pdbx_strand_id
1 'polypeptide(L)'
;MKTMKTMESDMAALELDIEAAFEPKVEIGNSSSSEEVSSSERLTLEPPPLGAIDDDDDITSQLLSMLAEEMSQKKRKRNLKTAGPSTTGIRHRKALALATPTSPADELKREKNRDSVKRSYYRKIETLGELRAHTEYLREQYNRLLAQWEDKTEREKAETAKDPSSLMKRYLELARLRDRLWMENTQLHEQFEDREKISFRFQRLFDVNYQLMDHSIAGPSDQDDEDQRVQPPMLIMDEMSFESFNKFAQDAKKTFEAFVASRHHMITTDTALGWTCSHVAKDNSFGYYFEKNFRQSSYESASEVARTAWQTLTSVEKHSKLYAPALHTRFHIMQQFDNNSYVLYRTMEKEGEDSITTALIIMTRIPH
;
A
#
# COMPACT_ATOMS: atom_id res chain seq x y z
N MET A 1 -9.99 4.21 54.63
CA MET A 1 -9.93 4.26 53.15
C MET A 1 -9.15 5.50 52.72
N LYS A 2 -7.82 5.41 52.73
CA LYS A 2 -6.91 6.50 52.35
C LYS A 2 -5.58 5.88 51.94
N THR A 3 -5.50 5.34 50.72
CA THR A 3 -4.25 4.91 50.06
C THR A 3 -4.57 4.32 48.68
N MET A 4 -4.41 5.15 47.65
CA MET A 4 -4.20 4.72 46.25
C MET A 4 -3.84 5.94 45.37
N LYS A 5 -4.26 7.14 45.77
CA LYS A 5 -3.96 8.41 45.08
C LYS A 5 -2.55 8.98 45.28
N THR A 6 -1.72 8.39 46.14
CA THR A 6 -0.38 8.92 46.46
C THR A 6 0.76 8.23 45.71
N MET A 7 0.52 7.20 44.91
CA MET A 7 1.57 6.54 44.11
C MET A 7 1.67 7.06 42.67
N GLU A 8 0.59 7.59 42.09
CA GLU A 8 0.66 8.20 40.74
C GLU A 8 1.35 9.58 40.73
N SER A 9 1.36 10.29 41.87
CA SER A 9 2.00 11.60 41.97
C SER A 9 3.53 11.54 42.08
N ASP A 10 4.10 10.41 42.48
CA ASP A 10 5.55 10.27 42.68
C ASP A 10 6.27 9.76 41.41
N MET A 11 5.56 9.16 40.44
CA MET A 11 6.16 8.80 39.15
C MET A 11 6.28 9.98 38.18
N ALA A 12 5.41 10.98 38.28
CA ALA A 12 5.45 12.16 37.40
C ALA A 12 6.62 13.13 37.73
N ALA A 13 7.25 13.00 38.89
CA ALA A 13 8.33 13.89 39.34
C ALA A 13 9.74 13.45 38.92
N LEU A 14 9.90 12.27 38.32
CA LEU A 14 11.21 11.74 37.89
C LEU A 14 11.51 11.90 36.40
N GLU A 15 10.58 12.47 35.62
CA GLU A 15 10.72 12.61 34.16
C GLU A 15 11.31 13.96 33.72
N LEU A 16 11.63 14.88 34.65
CA LEU A 16 12.08 16.25 34.36
C LEU A 16 13.57 16.54 34.63
N ASP A 17 14.41 15.53 34.89
CA ASP A 17 15.80 15.77 35.33
C ASP A 17 16.90 15.05 34.51
N ILE A 18 16.60 14.62 33.28
CA ILE A 18 17.58 13.92 32.41
C ILE A 18 18.08 14.78 31.22
N GLU A 19 17.42 15.91 30.90
CA GLU A 19 17.79 16.73 29.73
C GLU A 19 18.83 17.84 30.00
N ALA A 20 19.35 17.99 31.22
CA ALA A 20 20.26 19.10 31.57
C ALA A 20 21.77 18.75 31.60
N ALA A 21 22.20 17.58 31.12
CA ALA A 21 23.57 17.08 31.36
C ALA A 21 24.48 16.84 30.15
N PHE A 22 24.18 17.40 28.96
CA PHE A 22 25.10 17.29 27.81
C PHE A 22 25.18 18.58 26.98
N GLU A 23 25.97 19.55 27.45
CA GLU A 23 26.62 20.52 26.57
C GLU A 23 28.09 20.11 26.32
N PRO A 24 28.59 20.06 25.07
CA PRO A 24 30.00 19.88 24.81
C PRO A 24 30.73 21.23 24.84
N LYS A 25 31.53 21.45 25.87
CA LYS A 25 32.45 22.59 25.97
C LYS A 25 33.66 22.33 25.06
N VAL A 26 33.76 23.09 23.98
CA VAL A 26 34.95 23.15 23.11
C VAL A 26 35.98 24.08 23.75
N GLU A 27 37.09 23.54 24.22
CA GLU A 27 38.31 24.32 24.50
C GLU A 27 39.53 23.64 23.86
N ILE A 28 40.23 24.47 23.09
CA ILE A 28 41.47 24.20 22.36
C ILE A 28 42.64 24.46 23.31
N GLY A 29 43.65 23.57 23.36
CA GLY A 29 45.02 23.99 23.70
C GLY A 29 45.89 23.05 24.55
N ASN A 30 46.87 22.45 23.87
CA ASN A 30 48.26 22.17 24.26
C ASN A 30 48.64 21.23 25.44
N SER A 31 49.30 20.13 25.02
CA SER A 31 50.63 19.64 25.43
C SER A 31 50.91 19.20 26.88
N SER A 32 51.19 17.90 27.08
CA SER A 32 52.55 17.39 27.39
C SER A 32 52.53 15.95 27.93
N SER A 33 53.26 15.06 27.25
CA SER A 33 54.12 13.97 27.75
C SER A 33 53.77 13.25 29.06
N SER A 34 53.53 11.92 28.98
CA SER A 34 54.53 10.90 29.35
C SER A 34 53.99 9.47 29.17
N GLU A 35 54.91 8.57 28.86
CA GLU A 35 54.83 7.14 28.59
C GLU A 35 54.13 6.35 29.71
N GLU A 36 53.53 5.20 29.35
CA GLU A 36 53.69 3.91 30.03
C GLU A 36 52.98 2.82 29.22
N VAL A 37 53.60 1.64 29.25
CA VAL A 37 53.45 0.51 28.33
C VAL A 37 52.35 -0.42 28.84
N SER A 38 51.41 -0.83 27.98
CA SER A 38 50.74 -2.13 28.20
C SER A 38 50.11 -2.70 26.93
N SER A 39 50.72 -3.79 26.48
CA SER A 39 50.29 -4.69 25.43
C SER A 39 49.05 -5.52 25.84
N SER A 40 48.01 -5.52 25.01
CA SER A 40 47.09 -6.66 24.89
C SER A 40 46.50 -6.70 23.49
N GLU A 41 46.84 -7.78 22.78
CA GLU A 41 46.31 -8.18 21.49
C GLU A 41 44.79 -8.30 21.55
N ARG A 42 44.11 -7.43 20.80
CA ARG A 42 42.67 -7.53 20.54
C ARG A 42 42.52 -8.05 19.11
N LEU A 43 42.28 -9.35 18.98
CA LEU A 43 41.93 -9.99 17.70
C LEU A 43 40.59 -9.42 17.23
N THR A 44 40.65 -8.50 16.28
CA THR A 44 39.53 -8.09 15.42
C THR A 44 39.21 -9.24 14.47
N LEU A 45 38.06 -9.88 14.69
CA LEU A 45 37.42 -10.74 13.69
C LEU A 45 36.46 -9.88 12.88
N GLU A 46 36.90 -9.45 11.70
CA GLU A 46 35.99 -9.05 10.62
C GLU A 46 35.19 -10.27 10.12
N PRO A 47 33.91 -10.11 9.78
CA PRO A 47 33.16 -11.15 9.08
C PRO A 47 33.65 -11.27 7.62
N PRO A 48 33.70 -12.49 7.05
CA PRO A 48 34.12 -12.69 5.66
C PRO A 48 33.10 -12.08 4.69
N PRO A 49 33.55 -11.61 3.50
CA PRO A 49 32.70 -10.96 2.52
C PRO A 49 31.76 -11.99 1.87
N LEU A 50 30.50 -11.61 1.72
CA LEU A 50 29.51 -12.29 0.88
C LEU A 50 29.95 -12.17 -0.58
N GLY A 51 30.66 -13.18 -1.06
CA GLY A 51 30.96 -13.37 -2.47
C GLY A 51 29.72 -13.90 -3.21
N ALA A 52 29.26 -13.09 -4.16
CA ALA A 52 28.46 -13.40 -5.34
C ALA A 52 27.87 -14.83 -5.44
N ILE A 53 26.56 -14.93 -5.23
CA ILE A 53 25.72 -15.97 -5.80
C ILE A 53 24.83 -15.24 -6.82
N ASP A 54 25.35 -15.10 -8.04
CA ASP A 54 24.66 -14.48 -9.20
C ASP A 54 23.97 -15.55 -10.09
N ASP A 55 23.88 -16.82 -9.65
CA ASP A 55 23.39 -17.92 -10.48
C ASP A 55 21.87 -18.22 -10.31
N ASP A 56 21.18 -17.60 -9.35
CA ASP A 56 19.75 -17.85 -9.08
C ASP A 56 18.79 -17.05 -10.00
N ASP A 57 19.29 -15.97 -10.61
CA ASP A 57 18.50 -15.14 -11.53
C ASP A 57 18.35 -15.78 -12.92
N ASP A 58 19.27 -16.65 -13.32
CA ASP A 58 19.25 -17.30 -14.65
C ASP A 58 18.17 -18.41 -14.73
N ILE A 59 17.95 -19.13 -13.62
CA ILE A 59 16.98 -20.24 -13.58
C ILE A 59 15.54 -19.71 -13.51
N THR A 60 15.33 -18.66 -12.69
CA THR A 60 14.01 -18.04 -12.54
C THR A 60 13.59 -17.30 -13.82
N SER A 61 14.52 -16.61 -14.48
CA SER A 61 14.27 -15.95 -15.76
C SER A 61 14.02 -16.95 -16.90
N GLN A 62 14.71 -18.10 -16.92
CA GLN A 62 14.47 -19.16 -17.91
C GLN A 62 13.07 -19.79 -17.75
N LEU A 63 12.62 -20.03 -16.51
CA LEU A 63 11.26 -20.54 -16.22
C LEU A 63 10.18 -19.52 -16.60
N LEU A 64 10.38 -18.24 -16.30
CA LEU A 64 9.47 -17.16 -16.68
C LEU A 64 9.38 -16.99 -18.21
N SER A 65 10.50 -17.11 -18.93
CA SER A 65 10.54 -17.06 -20.39
C SER A 65 9.77 -18.24 -21.03
N MET A 66 9.93 -19.45 -20.48
CA MET A 66 9.18 -20.63 -20.94
C MET A 66 7.67 -20.50 -20.73
N LEU A 67 7.24 -19.96 -19.58
CA LEU A 67 5.83 -19.70 -19.27
C LEU A 67 5.24 -18.61 -20.16
N ALA A 68 5.98 -17.54 -20.42
CA ALA A 68 5.56 -16.46 -21.31
C ALA A 68 5.38 -16.96 -22.76
N GLU A 69 6.28 -17.82 -23.23
CA GLU A 69 6.20 -18.40 -24.56
C GLU A 69 5.04 -19.41 -24.70
N GLU A 70 4.76 -20.21 -23.68
CA GLU A 70 3.61 -21.12 -23.65
C GLU A 70 2.27 -20.34 -23.68
N MET A 71 2.17 -19.25 -22.92
CA MET A 71 0.99 -18.39 -22.90
C MET A 71 0.80 -17.63 -24.23
N SER A 72 1.88 -17.20 -24.87
CA SER A 72 1.87 -16.58 -26.19
C SER A 72 1.38 -17.55 -27.29
N GLN A 73 1.83 -18.81 -27.26
CA GLN A 73 1.34 -19.84 -28.18
C GLN A 73 -0.15 -20.17 -27.96
N LYS A 74 -0.63 -20.15 -26.71
CA LYS A 74 -2.05 -20.36 -26.37
C LYS A 74 -2.94 -19.21 -26.87
N LYS A 75 -2.45 -17.97 -26.81
CA LYS A 75 -3.16 -16.78 -27.33
C LYS A 75 -3.22 -16.77 -28.86
N ARG A 76 -2.13 -17.16 -29.54
CA ARG A 76 -2.10 -17.31 -31.01
C ARG A 76 -3.06 -18.40 -31.52
N LYS A 77 -3.24 -19.50 -30.77
CA LYS A 77 -4.20 -20.57 -31.11
C LYS A 77 -5.67 -20.17 -30.91
N ARG A 78 -5.97 -19.20 -30.04
CA ARG A 78 -7.33 -18.65 -29.89
C ARG A 78 -7.68 -17.68 -31.02
N ASN A 79 -6.74 -16.83 -31.44
CA ASN A 79 -6.99 -15.82 -32.47
C ASN A 79 -7.13 -16.39 -33.88
N LEU A 80 -6.64 -17.60 -34.16
CA LEU A 80 -6.84 -18.26 -35.46
C LEU A 80 -8.24 -18.91 -35.61
N LYS A 81 -9.04 -19.00 -34.53
CA LYS A 81 -10.40 -19.58 -34.55
C LYS A 81 -11.52 -18.54 -34.67
N THR A 82 -11.20 -17.25 -34.60
CA THR A 82 -12.18 -16.14 -34.64
C THR A 82 -12.16 -15.31 -35.93
N ALA A 83 -11.35 -15.69 -36.92
CA ALA A 83 -11.38 -15.07 -38.25
C ALA A 83 -12.02 -16.05 -39.27
N GLY A 84 -13.35 -16.10 -39.30
CA GLY A 84 -14.15 -16.81 -40.30
C GLY A 84 -15.61 -16.31 -40.26
N PRO A 85 -16.27 -16.11 -41.41
CA PRO A 85 -17.36 -15.16 -41.53
C PRO A 85 -18.67 -15.66 -40.93
N SER A 86 -19.39 -14.71 -40.35
CA SER A 86 -20.79 -14.80 -39.94
C SER A 86 -21.69 -15.18 -41.12
N THR A 87 -22.42 -16.31 -41.02
CA THR A 87 -23.76 -16.48 -41.59
C THR A 87 -24.56 -17.48 -40.76
N THR A 88 -25.54 -16.99 -40.01
CA THR A 88 -26.63 -17.77 -39.40
C THR A 88 -27.70 -18.05 -40.46
N GLY A 89 -28.04 -19.32 -40.70
CA GLY A 89 -29.11 -19.68 -41.64
C GLY A 89 -29.34 -21.19 -41.84
N ILE A 90 -30.15 -21.78 -40.96
CA ILE A 90 -31.10 -22.91 -41.13
C ILE A 90 -30.97 -23.82 -42.39
N ARG A 91 -30.78 -25.14 -42.19
CA ARG A 91 -31.69 -26.27 -42.59
C ARG A 91 -30.99 -27.64 -42.84
N HIS A 92 -31.60 -28.66 -42.22
CA HIS A 92 -31.82 -30.06 -42.67
C HIS A 92 -30.67 -31.08 -42.94
N ARG A 93 -30.75 -32.17 -42.15
CA ARG A 93 -30.77 -33.63 -42.51
C ARG A 93 -29.79 -34.23 -43.53
N LYS A 94 -29.31 -35.43 -43.15
CA LYS A 94 -28.61 -36.50 -43.91
C LYS A 94 -27.13 -36.19 -44.20
N ALA A 95 -26.17 -37.09 -44.08
CA ALA A 95 -26.16 -38.55 -44.16
C ALA A 95 -24.99 -39.13 -43.33
N LEU A 96 -25.17 -40.26 -42.65
CA LEU A 96 -24.50 -41.53 -42.99
C LEU A 96 -23.64 -41.44 -44.28
N ALA A 97 -22.37 -41.08 -44.13
CA ALA A 97 -21.29 -41.41 -45.05
C ALA A 97 -20.31 -42.26 -44.23
N LEU A 98 -20.54 -43.58 -44.17
CA LEU A 98 -19.86 -44.56 -45.03
C LEU A 98 -18.43 -44.12 -45.41
N ALA A 99 -17.47 -44.79 -44.79
CA ALA A 99 -16.06 -44.73 -45.09
C ALA A 99 -15.81 -45.00 -46.59
N THR A 100 -15.10 -44.08 -47.24
CA THR A 100 -14.41 -44.29 -48.51
C THR A 100 -13.03 -43.62 -48.43
N PRO A 101 -12.04 -44.12 -49.18
CA PRO A 101 -10.65 -44.22 -48.74
C PRO A 101 -10.01 -42.84 -48.63
N THR A 102 -9.28 -42.65 -47.54
CA THR A 102 -8.50 -41.45 -47.30
C THR A 102 -7.51 -41.23 -48.44
N SER A 103 -7.57 -40.04 -49.04
CA SER A 103 -6.52 -39.56 -49.94
C SER A 103 -5.16 -39.76 -49.26
N PRO A 104 -4.11 -40.21 -49.98
CA PRO A 104 -2.77 -40.40 -49.41
C PRO A 104 -2.24 -39.14 -48.72
N ALA A 105 -2.74 -37.96 -49.11
CA ALA A 105 -2.41 -36.69 -48.46
C ALA A 105 -3.00 -36.56 -47.04
N ASP A 106 -4.19 -37.10 -46.78
CA ASP A 106 -4.83 -37.05 -45.46
C ASP A 106 -4.26 -38.11 -44.51
N GLU A 107 -3.82 -39.24 -45.07
CA GLU A 107 -3.06 -40.26 -44.33
C GLU A 107 -1.70 -39.71 -43.86
N LEU A 108 -0.99 -39.00 -44.73
CA LEU A 108 0.28 -38.34 -44.40
C LEU A 108 0.12 -37.25 -43.31
N LYS A 109 -1.00 -36.52 -43.31
CA LYS A 109 -1.31 -35.54 -42.25
C LYS A 109 -1.59 -36.22 -40.91
N ARG A 110 -2.31 -37.36 -40.92
CA ARG A 110 -2.57 -38.14 -39.69
C ARG A 110 -1.29 -38.73 -39.11
N GLU A 111 -0.38 -39.21 -39.95
CA GLU A 111 0.89 -39.76 -39.48
C GLU A 111 1.83 -38.67 -38.94
N LYS A 112 1.93 -37.51 -39.61
CA LYS A 112 2.65 -36.35 -39.06
C LYS A 112 2.11 -35.89 -37.72
N ASN A 113 0.78 -35.95 -37.54
CA ASN A 113 0.14 -35.62 -36.26
C ASN A 113 0.50 -36.65 -35.18
N ARG A 114 0.44 -37.96 -35.49
CA ARG A 114 0.89 -39.03 -34.59
C ARG A 114 2.34 -38.83 -34.13
N ASP A 115 3.23 -38.52 -35.06
CA ASP A 115 4.64 -38.27 -34.72
C ASP A 115 4.84 -36.97 -33.93
N SER A 116 4.05 -35.93 -34.18
CA SER A 116 4.06 -34.71 -33.38
C SER A 116 3.61 -34.98 -31.94
N VAL A 117 2.57 -35.78 -31.76
CA VAL A 117 2.07 -36.18 -30.43
C VAL A 117 3.10 -37.05 -29.71
N LYS A 118 3.71 -38.03 -30.39
CA LYS A 118 4.79 -38.85 -29.83
C LYS A 118 5.97 -37.99 -29.38
N ARG A 119 6.45 -37.08 -30.23
CA ARG A 119 7.55 -36.17 -29.87
C ARG A 119 7.19 -35.27 -28.68
N SER A 120 5.96 -34.75 -28.64
CA SER A 120 5.48 -33.97 -27.50
C SER A 120 5.40 -34.80 -26.21
N TYR A 121 5.01 -36.07 -26.31
CA TYR A 121 4.95 -36.99 -25.17
C TYR A 121 6.34 -37.29 -24.62
N TYR A 122 7.32 -37.60 -25.48
CA TYR A 122 8.68 -37.87 -25.04
C TYR A 122 9.37 -36.64 -24.45
N ARG A 123 9.19 -35.44 -25.03
CA ARG A 123 9.67 -34.20 -24.42
C ARG A 123 9.09 -33.99 -23.03
N LYS A 124 7.80 -34.30 -22.83
CA LYS A 124 7.16 -34.18 -21.52
C LYS A 124 7.73 -35.19 -20.50
N ILE A 125 8.08 -36.40 -20.95
CA ILE A 125 8.73 -37.39 -20.08
C ILE A 125 10.13 -36.91 -19.68
N GLU A 126 10.89 -36.39 -20.64
CA GLU A 126 12.23 -35.86 -20.42
C GLU A 126 12.21 -34.70 -19.41
N THR A 127 11.33 -33.71 -19.61
CA THR A 127 11.20 -32.58 -18.66
C THR A 127 10.74 -33.04 -17.27
N LEU A 128 9.85 -34.04 -17.18
CA LEU A 128 9.48 -34.62 -15.88
C LEU A 128 10.64 -35.37 -15.23
N GLY A 129 11.54 -35.97 -16.02
CA GLY A 129 12.76 -36.60 -15.53
C GLY A 129 13.73 -35.58 -14.94
N GLU A 130 13.98 -34.49 -15.67
CA GLU A 130 14.83 -33.38 -15.23
C GLU A 130 14.30 -32.72 -13.95
N LEU A 131 12.99 -32.44 -13.90
CA LEU A 131 12.35 -31.86 -12.71
C LEU A 131 12.50 -32.78 -11.49
N ARG A 132 12.35 -34.10 -11.65
CA ARG A 132 12.56 -35.05 -10.55
C ARG A 132 14.02 -35.08 -10.09
N ALA A 133 14.96 -35.07 -11.01
CA ALA A 133 16.38 -35.00 -10.67
C ALA A 133 16.72 -33.72 -9.89
N HIS A 134 16.15 -32.58 -10.30
CA HIS A 134 16.32 -31.31 -9.61
C HIS A 134 15.72 -31.33 -8.19
N THR A 135 14.52 -31.91 -8.02
CA THR A 135 13.93 -32.06 -6.67
C THR A 135 14.76 -32.96 -5.76
N GLU A 136 15.36 -34.03 -6.29
CA GLU A 136 16.22 -34.90 -5.49
C GLU A 136 17.51 -34.18 -5.09
N TYR A 137 18.13 -33.44 -6.02
CA TYR A 137 19.30 -32.61 -5.74
C TYR A 137 19.04 -31.58 -4.64
N LEU A 138 17.94 -30.83 -4.73
CA LEU A 138 17.54 -29.86 -3.69
C LEU A 138 17.30 -30.55 -2.34
N ARG A 139 16.67 -31.73 -2.35
CA ARG A 139 16.43 -32.50 -1.14
C ARG A 139 17.74 -32.96 -0.49
N GLU A 140 18.72 -33.38 -1.28
CA GLU A 140 20.05 -33.70 -0.77
C GLU A 140 20.75 -32.49 -0.16
N GLN A 141 20.69 -31.31 -0.81
CA GLN A 141 21.27 -30.08 -0.28
C GLN A 141 20.63 -29.69 1.06
N TYR A 142 19.30 -29.75 1.15
CA TYR A 142 18.57 -29.47 2.39
C TYR A 142 18.97 -30.43 3.51
N ASN A 143 19.03 -31.73 3.23
CA ASN A 143 19.41 -32.74 4.22
C ASN A 143 20.86 -32.57 4.70
N ARG A 144 21.80 -32.21 3.80
CA ARG A 144 23.18 -31.90 4.18
C ARG A 144 23.26 -30.70 5.11
N LEU A 145 22.49 -29.65 4.80
CA LEU A 145 22.43 -28.46 5.62
C LEU A 145 21.87 -28.81 7.01
N LEU A 146 20.77 -29.55 7.08
CA LEU A 146 20.17 -29.99 8.34
C LEU A 146 21.17 -30.77 9.22
N ALA A 147 21.91 -31.72 8.63
CA ALA A 147 22.91 -32.50 9.34
C ALA A 147 24.07 -31.64 9.91
N GLN A 148 24.49 -30.59 9.18
CA GLN A 148 25.50 -29.65 9.68
C GLN A 148 24.98 -28.84 10.87
N TRP A 149 23.69 -28.45 10.86
CA TRP A 149 23.06 -27.75 11.98
C TRP A 149 22.93 -28.64 13.22
N GLU A 150 22.56 -29.91 13.04
CA GLU A 150 22.49 -30.89 14.12
C GLU A 150 23.87 -31.14 14.77
N ASP A 151 24.91 -31.35 13.95
CA ASP A 151 26.28 -31.59 14.44
C ASP A 151 26.89 -30.34 15.12
N LYS A 152 26.53 -29.13 14.65
CA LYS A 152 26.91 -27.88 15.30
C LYS A 152 26.21 -27.70 16.66
N THR A 153 24.91 -27.99 16.73
CA THR A 153 24.16 -27.88 17.99
C THR A 153 24.57 -28.93 19.01
N GLU A 154 24.97 -30.14 18.61
CA GLU A 154 25.54 -31.14 19.52
C GLU A 154 26.90 -30.72 20.08
N ARG A 155 27.81 -30.15 19.27
CA ARG A 155 29.09 -29.61 19.76
C ARG A 155 28.89 -28.47 20.76
N GLU A 156 27.97 -27.54 20.47
CA GLU A 156 27.64 -26.44 21.39
C GLU A 156 27.05 -26.97 22.71
N LYS A 157 26.21 -28.02 22.69
CA LYS A 157 25.72 -28.69 23.90
C LYS A 157 26.84 -29.35 24.72
N ALA A 158 27.82 -29.98 24.06
CA ALA A 158 28.94 -30.63 24.73
C ALA A 158 29.93 -29.62 25.38
N GLU A 159 30.15 -28.47 24.74
CA GLU A 159 30.98 -27.39 25.30
C GLU A 159 30.30 -26.68 26.46
N THR A 160 28.97 -26.50 26.40
CA THR A 160 28.20 -25.81 27.43
C THR A 160 27.92 -26.64 28.69
N ALA A 161 28.11 -27.97 28.64
CA ALA A 161 28.05 -28.85 29.81
C ALA A 161 29.18 -28.59 30.84
N LYS A 162 30.23 -27.84 30.47
CA LYS A 162 31.37 -27.55 31.35
C LYS A 162 31.14 -26.37 32.32
N ASP A 163 30.15 -25.51 32.05
CA ASP A 163 29.87 -24.33 32.89
C ASP A 163 28.35 -24.04 33.01
N PRO A 164 27.64 -24.72 33.93
CA PRO A 164 26.18 -24.67 34.02
C PRO A 164 25.63 -23.30 34.43
N SER A 165 26.44 -22.49 35.12
CA SER A 165 26.08 -21.13 35.55
C SER A 165 26.02 -20.16 34.37
N SER A 166 27.00 -20.28 33.47
CA SER A 166 27.06 -19.53 32.20
C SER A 166 25.90 -19.90 31.27
N LEU A 167 25.60 -21.20 31.17
CA LEU A 167 24.49 -21.72 30.37
C LEU A 167 23.13 -21.21 30.87
N MET A 168 22.87 -21.24 32.18
CA MET A 168 21.60 -20.73 32.74
C MET A 168 21.40 -19.24 32.44
N LYS A 169 22.46 -18.42 32.54
CA LYS A 169 22.39 -17.00 32.17
C LYS A 169 22.05 -16.81 30.69
N ARG A 170 22.70 -17.58 29.80
CA ARG A 170 22.45 -17.53 28.36
C ARG A 170 21.03 -17.99 28.00
N TYR A 171 20.50 -19.00 28.68
CA TYR A 171 19.10 -19.42 28.53
C TYR A 171 18.12 -18.35 28.97
N LEU A 172 18.37 -17.65 30.08
CA LEU A 172 17.53 -16.54 30.54
C LEU A 172 17.59 -15.35 29.57
N GLU A 173 18.76 -15.04 29.03
CA GLU A 173 18.92 -14.01 28.00
C GLU A 173 18.18 -14.39 26.70
N LEU A 174 18.30 -15.63 26.25
CA LEU A 174 17.57 -16.15 25.10
C LEU A 174 16.06 -16.15 25.32
N ALA A 175 15.59 -16.50 26.52
CA ALA A 175 14.17 -16.45 26.86
C ALA A 175 13.63 -15.01 26.81
N ARG A 176 14.37 -14.04 27.37
CA ARG A 176 14.01 -12.61 27.29
C ARG A 176 14.01 -12.11 25.85
N LEU A 177 14.98 -12.51 25.04
CA LEU A 177 15.07 -12.12 23.64
C LEU A 177 13.91 -12.73 22.84
N ARG A 178 13.59 -14.00 23.06
CA ARG A 178 12.43 -14.68 22.46
C ARG A 178 11.15 -13.93 22.78
N ASP A 179 10.92 -13.57 24.05
CA ASP A 179 9.70 -12.88 24.47
C ASP A 179 9.60 -11.49 23.83
N ARG A 180 10.73 -10.77 23.74
CA ARG A 180 10.79 -9.47 23.04
C ARG A 180 10.46 -9.61 21.55
N LEU A 181 11.11 -10.55 20.85
CA LEU A 181 10.87 -10.80 19.43
C LEU A 181 9.43 -11.27 19.19
N TRP A 182 8.86 -12.05 20.10
CA TRP A 182 7.47 -12.49 20.00
C TRP A 182 6.49 -11.31 20.11
N MET A 183 6.72 -10.37 21.04
CA MET A 183 5.91 -9.15 21.14
C MET A 183 6.03 -8.28 19.89
N GLU A 184 7.26 -8.06 19.40
CA GLU A 184 7.50 -7.28 18.18
C GLU A 184 6.85 -7.92 16.95
N ASN A 185 6.98 -9.24 16.79
CA ASN A 185 6.36 -9.97 15.69
C ASN A 185 4.82 -9.88 15.73
N THR A 186 4.24 -10.01 16.93
CA THR A 186 2.79 -9.85 17.14
C THR A 186 2.35 -8.44 16.75
N GLN A 187 3.07 -7.40 17.19
CA GLN A 187 2.78 -6.01 16.85
C GLN A 187 2.90 -5.76 15.33
N LEU A 188 3.92 -6.34 14.68
CA LEU A 188 4.08 -6.23 13.22
C LEU A 188 2.94 -6.94 12.47
N HIS A 189 2.45 -8.07 12.98
CA HIS A 189 1.28 -8.75 12.42
C HIS A 189 0.03 -7.87 12.52
N GLU A 190 -0.25 -7.28 13.68
CA GLU A 190 -1.37 -6.34 13.86
C GLU A 190 -1.28 -5.15 12.89
N GLN A 191 -0.09 -4.56 12.75
CA GLN A 191 0.15 -3.48 11.79
C GLN A 191 -0.04 -3.93 10.34
N PHE A 192 0.38 -5.15 10.00
CA PHE A 192 0.20 -5.71 8.65
C PHE A 192 -1.28 -5.93 8.35
N GLU A 193 -2.05 -6.52 9.27
CA GLU A 193 -3.50 -6.70 9.12
C GLU A 193 -4.22 -5.36 8.92
N ASP A 194 -3.83 -4.33 9.66
CA ASP A 194 -4.44 -3.01 9.52
C ASP A 194 -4.09 -2.36 8.17
N ARG A 195 -2.85 -2.51 7.71
CA ARG A 195 -2.45 -2.08 6.36
C ARG A 195 -3.18 -2.87 5.28
N GLU A 196 -3.37 -4.17 5.45
CA GLU A 196 -4.10 -5.02 4.51
C GLU A 196 -5.58 -4.63 4.45
N LYS A 197 -6.22 -4.36 5.59
CA LYS A 197 -7.60 -3.83 5.64
C LYS A 197 -7.72 -2.51 4.87
N ILE A 198 -6.75 -1.61 5.04
CA ILE A 198 -6.70 -0.34 4.30
C ILE A 198 -6.51 -0.60 2.81
N SER A 199 -5.54 -1.45 2.44
CA SER A 199 -5.25 -1.83 1.05
C SER A 199 -6.47 -2.46 0.37
N PHE A 200 -7.18 -3.37 1.04
CA PHE A 200 -8.41 -3.97 0.53
C PHE A 200 -9.52 -2.96 0.31
N ARG A 201 -9.70 -2.01 1.25
CA ARG A 201 -10.65 -0.91 1.09
C ARG A 201 -10.29 -0.03 -0.11
N PHE A 202 -9.00 0.29 -0.28
CA PHE A 202 -8.51 1.03 -1.45
C PHE A 202 -8.69 0.25 -2.75
N GLN A 203 -8.33 -1.04 -2.79
CA GLN A 203 -8.51 -1.89 -3.96
C GLN A 203 -9.99 -1.96 -4.35
N ARG A 204 -10.90 -2.10 -3.38
CA ARG A 204 -12.34 -2.07 -3.65
C ARG A 204 -12.80 -0.71 -4.18
N LEU A 205 -12.27 0.39 -3.67
CA LEU A 205 -12.52 1.73 -4.22
C LEU A 205 -12.00 1.84 -5.67
N PHE A 206 -10.81 1.30 -5.95
CA PHE A 206 -10.23 1.28 -7.29
C PHE A 206 -11.04 0.40 -8.24
N ASP A 207 -11.43 -0.81 -7.86
CA ASP A 207 -12.21 -1.73 -8.69
C ASP A 207 -13.58 -1.14 -9.03
N VAL A 208 -14.24 -0.50 -8.06
CA VAL A 208 -15.49 0.25 -8.29
C VAL A 208 -15.25 1.41 -9.25
N ASN A 209 -14.17 2.19 -9.06
CA ASN A 209 -13.83 3.30 -9.95
C ASN A 209 -13.47 2.84 -11.37
N TYR A 210 -12.77 1.71 -11.51
CA TYR A 210 -12.37 1.14 -12.79
C TYR A 210 -13.58 0.60 -13.57
N GLN A 211 -14.51 -0.09 -12.89
CA GLN A 211 -15.77 -0.52 -13.50
C GLN A 211 -16.62 0.68 -13.96
N LEU A 212 -16.53 1.81 -13.26
CA LEU A 212 -17.24 3.04 -13.63
C LEU A 212 -16.60 3.78 -14.81
N MET A 213 -15.27 3.70 -14.98
CA MET A 213 -14.58 4.26 -16.15
C MET A 213 -14.69 3.38 -17.41
N ASP A 214 -14.76 2.05 -17.27
CA ASP A 214 -14.93 1.15 -18.42
C ASP A 214 -16.30 1.35 -19.11
N HIS A 215 -17.31 1.83 -18.36
CA HIS A 215 -18.60 2.23 -18.90
C HIS A 215 -18.62 3.63 -19.55
N SER A 216 -17.62 4.50 -19.31
CA SER A 216 -17.50 5.79 -19.98
C SER A 216 -16.65 5.76 -21.26
N ILE A 217 -16.03 4.62 -21.58
CA ILE A 217 -15.18 4.42 -22.77
C ILE A 217 -15.92 3.64 -23.89
N ALA A 218 -17.23 3.38 -23.75
CA ALA A 218 -18.05 2.98 -24.90
C ALA A 218 -18.12 4.17 -25.87
N GLY A 219 -17.43 4.04 -27.01
CA GLY A 219 -17.08 5.12 -27.93
C GLY A 219 -18.25 5.96 -28.48
N PRO A 220 -17.91 7.06 -29.18
CA PRO A 220 -18.86 8.09 -29.59
C PRO A 220 -19.88 7.49 -30.55
N SER A 221 -21.12 7.35 -30.11
CA SER A 221 -22.24 7.32 -31.02
C SER A 221 -22.48 8.75 -31.47
N ASP A 222 -22.22 9.03 -32.74
CA ASP A 222 -22.53 10.28 -33.45
C ASP A 222 -24.03 10.60 -33.35
N GLN A 223 -24.46 11.20 -32.24
CA GLN A 223 -25.77 11.83 -32.07
C GLN A 223 -25.59 13.12 -31.29
N ASP A 224 -25.85 14.23 -31.98
CA ASP A 224 -25.87 15.61 -31.50
C ASP A 224 -26.92 15.82 -30.38
N ASP A 225 -26.62 15.37 -29.16
CA ASP A 225 -27.40 15.70 -27.96
C ASP A 225 -26.48 16.38 -26.94
N GLU A 226 -26.59 17.72 -26.84
CA GLU A 226 -25.99 18.54 -25.78
C GLU A 226 -26.50 18.20 -24.36
N ASP A 227 -27.36 17.19 -24.22
CA ASP A 227 -27.95 16.73 -22.95
C ASP A 227 -27.45 15.36 -22.48
N GLN A 228 -26.37 14.81 -23.04
CA GLN A 228 -25.68 13.67 -22.42
C GLN A 228 -24.91 14.12 -21.18
N ARG A 229 -25.65 14.37 -20.10
CA ARG A 229 -25.15 14.35 -18.73
C ARG A 229 -24.49 12.99 -18.52
N VAL A 230 -23.16 12.97 -18.61
CA VAL A 230 -22.32 11.88 -18.12
C VAL A 230 -22.84 11.54 -16.72
N GLN A 231 -23.52 10.39 -16.61
CA GLN A 231 -24.07 9.91 -15.35
C GLN A 231 -22.95 9.93 -14.31
N PRO A 232 -23.12 10.61 -13.17
CA PRO A 232 -22.07 10.67 -12.18
C PRO A 232 -21.74 9.24 -11.75
N PRO A 233 -20.46 8.86 -11.69
CA PRO A 233 -20.04 7.51 -11.34
C PRO A 233 -20.66 7.15 -9.98
N MET A 234 -21.57 6.17 -10.00
CA MET A 234 -22.27 5.73 -8.81
C MET A 234 -21.30 4.88 -7.99
N LEU A 235 -20.51 5.55 -7.14
CA LEU A 235 -19.61 4.91 -6.20
C LEU A 235 -20.47 4.10 -5.21
N ILE A 236 -20.56 2.79 -5.40
CA ILE A 236 -21.25 1.89 -4.46
C ILE A 236 -20.34 1.72 -3.24
N MET A 237 -20.31 2.73 -2.39
CA MET A 237 -19.80 2.58 -1.02
C MET A 237 -20.95 2.17 -0.12
N ASP A 238 -20.65 1.31 0.85
CA ASP A 238 -21.59 1.03 1.92
C ASP A 238 -21.94 2.36 2.59
N GLU A 239 -23.24 2.63 2.69
CA GLU A 239 -23.74 3.88 3.26
C GLU A 239 -23.14 4.10 4.65
N MET A 240 -22.53 5.26 4.88
CA MET A 240 -22.01 5.59 6.19
C MET A 240 -23.21 5.77 7.12
N SER A 241 -23.17 5.15 8.31
CA SER A 241 -24.22 5.37 9.31
C SER A 241 -24.14 6.80 9.85
N PHE A 242 -25.29 7.38 10.19
CA PHE A 242 -25.33 8.72 10.80
C PHE A 242 -24.55 8.79 12.12
N GLU A 243 -24.52 7.70 12.89
CA GLU A 243 -23.73 7.61 14.12
C GLU A 243 -22.22 7.66 13.83
N SER A 244 -21.76 6.90 12.84
CA SER A 244 -20.36 6.93 12.40
C SER A 244 -19.95 8.31 11.87
N PHE A 245 -20.83 8.94 11.09
CA PHE A 245 -20.62 10.31 10.62
C PHE A 245 -20.49 11.30 11.77
N ASN A 246 -21.43 11.27 12.73
CA ASN A 246 -21.42 12.21 13.85
C ASN A 246 -20.20 12.00 14.75
N LYS A 247 -19.80 10.74 14.99
CA LYS A 247 -18.57 10.42 15.72
C LYS A 247 -17.34 11.01 15.01
N PHE A 248 -17.21 10.78 13.70
CA PHE A 248 -16.13 11.34 12.89
C PHE A 248 -16.11 12.87 12.94
N ALA A 249 -17.27 13.51 12.77
CA ALA A 249 -17.41 14.96 12.83
C ALA A 249 -17.00 15.54 14.20
N GLN A 250 -17.38 14.87 15.29
CA GLN A 250 -17.00 15.27 16.65
C GLN A 250 -15.50 15.12 16.91
N ASP A 251 -14.92 14.01 16.46
CA ASP A 251 -13.48 13.77 16.62
C ASP A 251 -12.67 14.79 15.81
N ALA A 252 -13.07 15.05 14.55
CA ALA A 252 -12.47 16.09 13.72
C ALA A 252 -12.61 17.49 14.35
N LYS A 253 -13.78 17.81 14.94
CA LYS A 253 -14.00 19.06 15.66
C LYS A 253 -13.05 19.20 16.85
N LYS A 254 -12.90 18.17 17.68
CA LYS A 254 -11.98 18.18 18.83
C LYS A 254 -10.53 18.37 18.38
N THR A 255 -10.11 17.69 17.33
CA THR A 255 -8.76 17.86 16.75
C THR A 255 -8.55 19.28 16.26
N PHE A 256 -9.54 19.86 15.57
CA PHE A 256 -9.49 21.24 15.11
C PHE A 256 -9.44 22.24 16.28
N GLU A 257 -10.28 22.06 17.31
CA GLU A 257 -10.28 22.92 18.50
C GLU A 257 -8.95 22.85 19.26
N ALA A 258 -8.38 21.66 19.42
CA ALA A 258 -7.06 21.47 20.02
C ALA A 258 -5.96 22.16 19.20
N PHE A 259 -6.01 22.03 17.87
CA PHE A 259 -5.08 22.70 16.97
C PHE A 259 -5.20 24.23 17.04
N VAL A 260 -6.43 24.77 17.03
CA VAL A 260 -6.67 26.21 17.16
C VAL A 260 -6.23 26.72 18.53
N ALA A 261 -6.44 25.97 19.62
CA ALA A 261 -5.93 26.34 20.94
C ALA A 261 -4.40 26.40 20.98
N SER A 262 -3.72 25.57 20.18
CA SER A 262 -2.25 25.59 20.05
C SER A 262 -1.71 26.79 19.25
N ARG A 263 -2.59 27.65 18.68
CA ARG A 263 -2.22 28.81 17.84
C ARG A 263 -1.20 29.74 18.49
N HIS A 264 -1.20 29.87 19.82
CA HIS A 264 -0.24 30.72 20.55
C HIS A 264 1.22 30.29 20.36
N HIS A 265 1.48 29.08 19.90
CA HIS A 265 2.83 28.56 19.61
C HIS A 265 3.22 28.67 18.12
N MET A 266 2.38 29.27 17.28
CA MET A 266 2.62 29.39 15.84
C MET A 266 3.29 30.71 15.47
N ILE A 267 4.20 30.68 14.51
CA ILE A 267 4.81 31.88 13.92
C ILE A 267 3.82 32.47 12.93
N THR A 268 3.41 33.72 13.17
CA THR A 268 2.44 34.43 12.32
C THR A 268 3.15 35.31 11.30
N THR A 269 2.75 35.20 10.04
CA THR A 269 3.27 35.98 8.91
C THR A 269 2.43 37.23 8.66
N ASP A 270 2.95 38.14 7.84
CA ASP A 270 2.27 39.38 7.47
C ASP A 270 0.92 39.13 6.81
N THR A 271 -0.02 40.03 7.07
CA THR A 271 -1.38 39.95 6.55
C THR A 271 -1.46 40.54 5.15
N ALA A 272 -1.83 39.72 4.15
CA ALA A 272 -1.98 40.15 2.76
C ALA A 272 -3.45 40.03 2.33
N LEU A 273 -4.05 41.13 1.87
CA LEU A 273 -5.46 41.17 1.42
C LEU A 273 -6.44 40.63 2.48
N GLY A 274 -6.12 40.77 3.77
CA GLY A 274 -6.91 40.22 4.88
C GLY A 274 -6.71 38.72 5.13
N TRP A 275 -5.83 38.04 4.38
CA TRP A 275 -5.34 36.71 4.72
C TRP A 275 -4.14 36.82 5.66
N THR A 276 -4.18 36.10 6.77
CA THR A 276 -3.08 35.93 7.71
C THR A 276 -2.70 34.45 7.72
N CYS A 277 -1.42 34.13 7.57
CA CYS A 277 -0.93 32.76 7.63
C CYS A 277 -0.08 32.58 8.89
N SER A 278 -0.37 31.55 9.67
CA SER A 278 0.44 31.12 10.81
C SER A 278 0.95 29.71 10.56
N HIS A 279 2.18 29.41 10.96
CA HIS A 279 2.77 28.09 10.75
C HIS A 279 3.54 27.61 11.98
N VAL A 280 3.65 26.29 12.10
CA VAL A 280 4.44 25.62 13.14
C VAL A 280 5.13 24.40 12.53
N ALA A 281 6.41 24.23 12.83
CA ALA A 281 7.16 23.01 12.51
C ALA A 281 7.35 22.24 13.82
N LYS A 282 6.75 21.06 13.94
CA LYS A 282 6.87 20.20 15.12
C LYS A 282 6.95 18.74 14.70
N ASP A 283 7.85 17.97 15.29
CA ASP A 283 7.93 16.51 15.13
C ASP A 283 7.92 16.03 13.66
N ASN A 284 8.77 16.64 12.83
CA ASN A 284 8.87 16.36 11.39
C ASN A 284 7.56 16.61 10.60
N SER A 285 6.65 17.43 11.15
CA SER A 285 5.41 17.85 10.52
C SER A 285 5.33 19.38 10.42
N PHE A 286 4.72 19.86 9.33
CA PHE A 286 4.44 21.27 9.12
C PHE A 286 2.93 21.51 9.24
N GLY A 287 2.55 22.32 10.22
CA GLY A 287 1.19 22.81 10.39
C GLY A 287 1.05 24.20 9.79
N TYR A 288 0.01 24.43 9.00
CA TYR A 288 -0.36 25.73 8.46
C TYR A 288 -1.77 26.09 8.92
N TYR A 289 -1.96 27.35 9.28
CA TYR A 289 -3.24 27.95 9.65
C TYR A 289 -3.45 29.21 8.84
N PHE A 290 -4.54 29.26 8.08
CA PHE A 290 -4.90 30.42 7.27
C PHE A 290 -6.17 31.05 7.82
N GLU A 291 -6.11 32.35 8.11
CA GLU A 291 -7.23 33.13 8.62
C GLU A 291 -7.59 34.22 7.62
N LYS A 292 -8.88 34.33 7.28
CA LYS A 292 -9.40 35.39 6.42
C LYS A 292 -10.23 36.36 7.24
N ASN A 293 -9.71 37.57 7.38
CA ASN A 293 -10.41 38.69 7.98
C ASN A 293 -11.21 39.45 6.91
N PHE A 294 -12.54 39.43 7.05
CA PHE A 294 -13.44 40.18 6.20
C PHE A 294 -13.64 41.59 6.79
N ARG A 295 -13.57 42.62 5.95
CA ARG A 295 -13.86 43.99 6.38
C ARG A 295 -15.37 44.16 6.56
N GLN A 296 -15.78 44.94 7.55
CA GLN A 296 -17.19 45.21 7.89
C GLN A 296 -18.02 45.79 6.73
N SER A 297 -17.38 46.29 5.67
CA SER A 297 -18.06 46.82 4.48
C SER A 297 -18.47 45.75 3.45
N SER A 298 -17.99 44.50 3.58
CA SER A 298 -18.23 43.46 2.58
C SER A 298 -19.29 42.43 2.99
N TYR A 299 -19.58 42.30 4.28
CA TYR A 299 -20.56 41.36 4.82
C TYR A 299 -21.20 41.94 6.08
N GLU A 300 -22.50 41.71 6.27
CA GLU A 300 -23.23 42.24 7.43
C GLU A 300 -23.00 41.40 8.69
N SER A 301 -22.71 40.10 8.54
CA SER A 301 -22.44 39.20 9.67
C SER A 301 -21.56 38.01 9.30
N ALA A 302 -20.86 37.43 10.30
CA ALA A 302 -20.12 36.19 10.14
C ALA A 302 -21.03 35.01 9.73
N SER A 303 -22.29 35.02 10.18
CA SER A 303 -23.30 34.03 9.82
C SER A 303 -23.60 34.05 8.31
N GLU A 304 -23.63 35.23 7.71
CA GLU A 304 -23.84 35.40 6.27
C GLU A 304 -22.68 34.84 5.45
N VAL A 305 -21.43 35.09 5.88
CA VAL A 305 -20.23 34.52 5.26
C VAL A 305 -20.27 32.99 5.35
N ALA A 306 -20.51 32.44 6.53
CA ALA A 306 -20.59 31.00 6.75
C ALA A 306 -21.70 30.35 5.91
N ARG A 307 -22.87 30.98 5.83
CA ARG A 307 -24.00 30.51 4.99
C ARG A 307 -23.63 30.53 3.51
N THR A 308 -22.98 31.58 3.03
CA THR A 308 -22.58 31.73 1.62
C THR A 308 -21.50 30.73 1.26
N ALA A 309 -20.50 30.53 2.13
CA ALA A 309 -19.48 29.50 1.98
C ALA A 309 -20.12 28.10 1.94
N TRP A 310 -21.04 27.81 2.86
CA TRP A 310 -21.78 26.55 2.88
C TRP A 310 -22.53 26.28 1.59
N GLN A 311 -23.33 27.25 1.11
CA GLN A 311 -24.07 27.15 -0.15
C GLN A 311 -23.17 26.98 -1.38
N THR A 312 -21.96 27.54 -1.35
CA THR A 312 -20.97 27.41 -2.43
C THR A 312 -20.33 26.03 -2.43
N LEU A 313 -19.90 25.54 -1.27
CA LEU A 313 -19.20 24.27 -1.13
C LEU A 313 -20.12 23.04 -1.27
N THR A 314 -21.40 23.19 -0.91
CA THR A 314 -22.41 22.12 -1.06
C THR A 314 -23.01 22.05 -2.46
N SER A 315 -22.89 23.11 -3.25
CA SER A 315 -23.34 23.12 -4.64
C SER A 315 -22.23 22.61 -5.55
N VAL A 316 -22.45 21.46 -6.19
CA VAL A 316 -21.48 20.83 -7.11
C VAL A 316 -20.97 21.80 -8.19
N GLU A 317 -21.88 22.58 -8.79
CA GLU A 317 -21.55 23.55 -9.84
C GLU A 317 -20.76 24.76 -9.33
N LYS A 318 -21.05 25.23 -8.12
CA LYS A 318 -20.33 26.37 -7.54
C LYS A 318 -18.98 25.95 -6.97
N HIS A 319 -18.90 24.76 -6.39
CA HIS A 319 -17.68 24.22 -5.82
C HIS A 319 -16.65 23.90 -6.91
N SER A 320 -17.04 23.30 -8.02
CA SER A 320 -16.14 23.06 -9.16
C SER A 320 -15.52 24.35 -9.72
N LYS A 321 -16.28 25.46 -9.74
CA LYS A 321 -15.80 26.79 -10.18
C LYS A 321 -14.73 27.42 -9.27
N LEU A 322 -14.50 26.88 -8.07
CA LEU A 322 -13.42 27.34 -7.19
C LEU A 322 -12.04 26.85 -7.64
N TYR A 323 -11.98 25.87 -8.54
CA TYR A 323 -10.76 25.28 -9.04
C TYR A 323 -10.36 25.89 -10.38
N ALA A 324 -9.06 25.84 -10.68
CA ALA A 324 -8.56 26.25 -11.99
C ALA A 324 -9.15 25.35 -13.09
N PRO A 325 -9.56 25.90 -14.25
CA PRO A 325 -10.13 25.11 -15.34
C PRO A 325 -9.25 23.93 -15.80
N ALA A 326 -7.92 24.09 -15.75
CA ALA A 326 -6.95 23.06 -16.13
C ALA A 326 -6.95 21.79 -15.23
N LEU A 327 -7.64 21.82 -14.08
CA LEU A 327 -7.73 20.69 -13.15
C LEU A 327 -9.01 19.85 -13.30
N HIS A 328 -9.88 20.18 -14.27
CA HIS A 328 -11.12 19.46 -14.61
C HIS A 328 -11.85 18.86 -13.39
N THR A 329 -12.01 19.66 -12.33
CA THR A 329 -12.47 19.15 -11.03
C THR A 329 -13.98 18.94 -11.04
N ARG A 330 -14.42 17.72 -10.66
CA ARG A 330 -15.84 17.37 -10.55
C ARG A 330 -16.15 16.94 -9.12
N PHE A 331 -17.37 17.26 -8.69
CA PHE A 331 -17.89 16.89 -7.38
C PHE A 331 -19.17 16.08 -7.55
N HIS A 332 -19.35 15.11 -6.68
CA HIS A 332 -20.50 14.23 -6.65
C HIS A 332 -21.01 14.16 -5.21
N ILE A 333 -22.29 14.40 -4.99
CA ILE A 333 -22.89 14.19 -3.67
C ILE A 333 -23.14 12.70 -3.53
N MET A 334 -22.42 12.06 -2.61
CA MET A 334 -22.56 10.63 -2.34
C MET A 334 -23.68 10.36 -1.34
N GLN A 335 -23.74 11.15 -0.27
CA GLN A 335 -24.73 10.97 0.78
C GLN A 335 -25.05 12.33 1.41
N GLN A 336 -26.34 12.56 1.67
CA GLN A 336 -26.81 13.71 2.43
C GLN A 336 -27.52 13.19 3.67
N PHE A 337 -27.01 13.53 4.86
CA PHE A 337 -27.63 13.13 6.13
C PHE A 337 -28.68 14.14 6.58
N ASP A 338 -28.37 15.42 6.44
CA ASP A 338 -29.26 16.54 6.74
C ASP A 338 -28.88 17.77 5.88
N ASN A 339 -29.48 18.93 6.14
CA ASN A 339 -29.17 20.17 5.41
C ASN A 339 -27.76 20.74 5.71
N ASN A 340 -27.07 20.17 6.69
CA ASN A 340 -25.79 20.61 7.23
C ASN A 340 -24.70 19.53 7.10
N SER A 341 -24.96 18.38 6.48
CA SER A 341 -24.08 17.22 6.55
C SER A 341 -24.09 16.45 5.22
N TYR A 342 -22.94 16.48 4.54
CA TYR A 342 -22.77 15.89 3.22
C TYR A 342 -21.50 15.05 3.17
N VAL A 343 -21.56 13.97 2.40
CA VAL A 343 -20.41 13.21 1.92
C VAL A 343 -20.30 13.48 0.43
N LEU A 344 -19.17 14.05 0.02
CA LEU A 344 -18.86 14.37 -1.36
C LEU A 344 -17.75 13.46 -1.86
N TYR A 345 -17.82 13.12 -3.14
CA TYR A 345 -16.74 12.49 -3.87
C TYR A 345 -16.21 13.49 -4.90
N ARG A 346 -14.90 13.72 -4.90
CA ARG A 346 -14.22 14.63 -5.81
C ARG A 346 -13.36 13.82 -6.76
N THR A 347 -13.42 14.16 -8.05
CA THR A 347 -12.47 13.71 -9.07
C THR A 347 -11.75 14.93 -9.65
N MET A 348 -10.46 14.78 -9.92
CA MET A 348 -9.59 15.83 -10.43
C MET A 348 -8.67 15.22 -11.48
N GLU A 349 -8.66 15.81 -12.66
CA GLU A 349 -7.87 15.37 -13.81
C GLU A 349 -7.07 16.58 -14.29
N LYS A 350 -5.74 16.43 -14.29
CA LYS A 350 -4.86 17.52 -14.68
C LYS A 350 -4.53 17.38 -16.16
N GLU A 351 -4.69 18.47 -16.90
CA GLU A 351 -4.38 18.49 -18.33
C GLU A 351 -2.93 18.05 -18.59
N GLY A 352 -2.75 17.03 -19.44
CA GLY A 352 -1.45 16.46 -19.80
C GLY A 352 -0.93 15.37 -18.85
N GLU A 353 -1.71 14.92 -17.88
CA GLU A 353 -1.37 13.82 -16.99
C GLU A 353 -2.45 12.72 -17.06
N ASP A 354 -2.06 11.47 -17.30
CA ASP A 354 -2.98 10.31 -17.37
C ASP A 354 -3.44 9.83 -15.98
N SER A 355 -3.36 10.69 -14.96
CA SER A 355 -3.70 10.36 -13.58
C SER A 355 -4.96 11.11 -13.13
N ILE A 356 -5.89 10.39 -12.50
CA ILE A 356 -7.09 10.96 -11.91
C ILE A 356 -6.95 10.89 -10.39
N THR A 357 -6.87 12.07 -9.77
CA THR A 357 -6.86 12.19 -8.31
C THR A 357 -8.28 12.19 -7.79
N THR A 358 -8.58 11.29 -6.86
CA THR A 358 -9.93 11.19 -6.26
C THR A 358 -9.86 11.44 -4.77
N ALA A 359 -10.92 12.01 -4.19
CA ALA A 359 -10.99 12.25 -2.75
C ALA A 359 -12.43 12.11 -2.25
N LEU A 360 -12.58 11.50 -1.08
CA LEU A 360 -13.83 11.54 -0.31
C LEU A 360 -13.76 12.68 0.69
N ILE A 361 -14.78 13.53 0.71
CA ILE A 361 -14.83 14.74 1.53
C ILE A 361 -16.07 14.67 2.40
N ILE A 362 -15.86 14.75 3.71
CA ILE A 362 -16.94 14.83 4.69
C ILE A 362 -17.09 16.30 5.07
N MET A 363 -18.28 16.85 4.85
CA MET A 363 -18.59 18.24 5.14
C MET A 363 -19.71 18.32 6.16
N THR A 364 -19.48 19.05 7.26
CA THR A 364 -20.51 19.34 8.24
C THR A 364 -20.50 20.81 8.63
N ARG A 365 -21.69 21.39 8.79
CA ARG A 365 -21.88 22.71 9.38
C ARG A 365 -22.35 22.52 10.82
N ILE A 366 -21.50 22.90 11.76
CA ILE A 366 -21.84 22.90 13.18
C ILE A 366 -22.63 24.20 13.47
N PRO A 367 -23.89 24.11 13.90
CA PRO A 367 -24.63 25.29 14.35
C PRO A 367 -23.95 25.88 15.60
N HIS A 368 -23.88 27.21 15.64
CA HIS A 368 -23.38 27.97 16.79
C HIS A 368 -24.39 28.02 17.92
#